data_AF-A0AAP3DKJ4-F1
#
_entry.id   AF-A0AAP3DKJ4-F1
#
_cell.length_a   1.000
_cell.length_b   1.000
_cell.length_c   1.000
_cell.angle_alpha   90.00
_cell.angle_beta   90.00
_cell.angle_gamma   90.00
#
_symmetry.space_group_name_H-M   'P 1'
#
loop_
_entity.id
_entity.type
_entity.pdbx_description
1 polymer ?
#
loop_
_entity_poly.entity_id
_entity_poly.type
_entity_poly.pdbx_seq_one_letter_code
_entity_poly.pdbx_strand_id
1 'polypeptide(L)' 'MNLIINCGEFEFTRFDRAVSTLSDEYGYEGEAWEMVVASGDFEILCDFLLCDGIHAEIEEED' A
#
# COMPACT_ATOMS: atom_id res chain seq x y z
N MET A 1 -1.22 -5.89 11.91
CA MET A 1 -1.89 -5.34 10.73
C MET A 1 -0.89 -5.37 9.59
N ASN A 2 -1.19 -6.17 8.57
CA ASN A 2 -0.31 -6.45 7.44
C ASN A 2 -1.06 -6.05 6.16
N LEU A 3 -0.37 -5.37 5.25
CA LEU A 3 -0.87 -5.10 3.91
C LEU A 3 -0.41 -6.23 2.98
N ILE A 4 -1.38 -6.91 2.36
CA ILE A 4 -1.16 -8.01 1.41
C ILE A 4 -1.57 -7.53 0.03
N ILE A 5 -0.72 -7.75 -0.97
CA ILE A 5 -0.94 -7.28 -2.35
C ILE A 5 -0.85 -8.46 -3.32
N ASN A 6 -1.73 -8.48 -4.32
CA ASN A 6 -1.83 -9.50 -5.36
C ASN A 6 -1.79 -10.93 -4.80
N CYS A 7 -2.64 -11.22 -3.80
CA CYS A 7 -2.73 -12.53 -3.17
C CYS A 7 -1.41 -13.02 -2.53
N GLY A 8 -0.61 -12.11 -1.95
CA GLY A 8 0.62 -12.44 -1.23
C GLY A 8 1.90 -12.31 -2.04
N GLU A 9 1.86 -11.68 -3.22
CA GLU A 9 3.07 -11.30 -3.95
C GLU A 9 3.92 -10.32 -3.13
N PHE A 10 3.26 -9.36 -2.48
CA PHE A 10 3.88 -8.52 -1.47
C PHE A 10 3.11 -8.61 -0.15
N GLU A 11 3.88 -8.60 0.93
CA GLU A 11 3.37 -8.51 2.30
C GLU A 11 4.19 -7.50 3.09
N PHE A 12 3.51 -6.54 3.71
CA PHE A 12 4.16 -5.47 4.46
C PHE A 12 3.56 -5.31 5.85
N THR A 13 4.44 -5.34 6.85
CA THR A 13 4.14 -4.97 8.23
C THR A 13 4.57 -3.54 8.58
N ARG A 14 5.31 -2.88 7.67
CA ARG A 14 5.85 -1.53 7.85
C ARG A 14 5.47 -0.63 6.69
N PHE A 15 4.78 0.46 7.01
CA PHE A 15 4.27 1.40 6.01
C PHE A 15 5.37 1.97 5.11
N ASP A 16 6.48 2.45 5.69
CA ASP A 16 7.61 3.01 4.93
C ASP A 16 8.18 2.05 3.88
N ARG A 17 8.18 0.75 4.20
CA ARG A 17 8.64 -0.31 3.30
C ARG A 17 7.66 -0.54 2.17
N ALA A 18 6.36 -0.52 2.47
CA ALA A 18 5.31 -0.67 1.47
C ALA A 18 5.40 0.46 0.45
N VAL A 19 5.37 1.73 0.90
CA VAL A 19 5.39 2.88 -0.02
C VAL A 19 6.68 2.95 -0.85
N SER A 20 7.84 2.68 -0.25
CA SER A 20 9.10 2.66 -1.02
C SER A 20 9.07 1.59 -2.12
N THR A 21 8.60 0.38 -1.80
CA THR A 21 8.54 -0.71 -2.78
C THR A 21 7.51 -0.42 -3.88
N LEU A 22 6.35 0.12 -3.50
CA LEU A 22 5.27 0.42 -4.44
C LEU A 22 5.62 1.58 -5.37
N SER A 23 6.32 2.61 -4.88
CA SER A 23 6.88 3.65 -5.75
C SER A 23 7.87 3.09 -6.77
N ASP A 24 8.74 2.15 -6.35
CA ASP A 24 9.75 1.58 -7.24
C ASP A 24 9.15 0.61 -8.28
N GLU A 25 8.20 -0.24 -7.87
CA GLU A 25 7.61 -1.29 -8.73
C GLU A 25 6.48 -0.77 -9.63
N TYR A 26 5.62 0.12 -9.11
CA TYR A 26 4.45 0.63 -9.84
C TYR A 26 4.63 2.06 -10.36
N GLY A 27 5.74 2.73 -9.99
CA GLY A 27 6.04 4.09 -10.45
C GLY A 27 5.12 5.16 -9.83
N TYR A 28 4.56 4.91 -8.65
CA TYR A 28 3.65 5.86 -8.01
C TYR A 28 4.35 7.17 -7.62
N GLU A 29 3.78 8.26 -8.12
CA GLU A 29 4.23 9.64 -7.92
C GLU A 29 3.05 10.62 -7.99
N GLY A 30 3.30 11.89 -7.66
CA GLY A 30 2.32 12.97 -7.75
C GLY A 30 1.46 13.16 -6.49
N GLU A 31 0.58 14.17 -6.53
CA GLU A 31 -0.11 14.69 -5.35
C GLU A 31 -0.97 13.63 -4.62
N ALA A 32 -1.69 12.78 -5.37
CA ALA A 32 -2.51 11.73 -4.77
C ALA A 32 -1.65 10.71 -4.00
N TRP A 33 -0.50 10.33 -4.56
CA TRP A 33 0.44 9.44 -3.91
C TRP A 33 1.12 10.11 -2.71
N GLU A 34 1.51 11.37 -2.81
CA GLU A 34 2.09 12.13 -1.70
C GLU A 34 1.13 12.24 -0.51
N MET A 35 -0.18 12.35 -0.75
CA MET A 35 -1.19 12.31 0.31
C MET A 35 -1.26 10.94 1.01
N VAL A 36 -1.12 9.85 0.26
CA VAL A 36 -1.05 8.49 0.84
C VAL A 36 0.23 8.35 1.68
N VAL A 37 1.38 8.74 1.15
CA VAL A 37 2.66 8.67 1.89
C VAL A 37 2.61 9.50 3.16
N ALA A 38 1.99 10.68 3.11
CA ALA A 38 1.84 11.56 4.28
C ALA A 38 0.86 11.04 5.34
N SER A 39 -0.08 10.15 4.97
CA SER A 39 -1.03 9.60 5.93
C SER A 39 -0.39 8.61 6.90
N GLY A 40 0.60 7.85 6.44
CA GLY A 40 1.22 6.79 7.24
C GLY A 40 0.28 5.62 7.55
N ASP A 41 -0.83 5.51 6.83
CA ASP A 41 -1.95 4.63 7.16
C ASP A 41 -2.16 3.54 6.09
N PHE A 42 -2.13 2.28 6.53
CA PHE A 42 -2.34 1.14 5.64
C PHE A 42 -3.74 1.09 5.05
N GLU A 43 -4.78 1.55 5.75
CA GLU A 43 -6.14 1.59 5.21
C GLU A 43 -6.23 2.52 4.00
N ILE A 44 -5.66 3.71 4.12
CA ILE A 44 -5.61 4.70 3.04
C ILE A 44 -4.78 4.17 1.86
N LEU A 45 -3.66 3.51 2.13
CA LEU A 45 -2.84 2.89 1.08
C LEU A 45 -3.59 1.74 0.39
N CYS A 46 -4.28 0.89 1.15
CA CYS A 46 -5.07 -0.22 0.61
C CYS A 46 -6.18 0.30 -0.31
N ASP A 47 -6.93 1.31 0.12
CA ASP A 47 -7.98 1.94 -0.70
C ASP A 47 -7.41 2.56 -1.98
N PHE A 48 -6.24 3.22 -1.90
CA PHE A 48 -5.56 3.76 -3.06
C PHE A 48 -5.22 2.67 -4.09
N LEU A 49 -4.64 1.55 -3.63
CA LEU A 49 -4.28 0.43 -4.49
C LEU A 49 -5.52 -0.20 -5.15
N LEU A 50 -6.59 -0.39 -4.38
CA LEU A 50 -7.86 -0.90 -4.91
C LEU A 50 -8.47 0.02 -5.96
N CYS A 51 -8.39 1.35 -5.75
CA CYS A 51 -8.82 2.33 -6.75
C CYS A 51 -7.99 2.29 -8.04
N ASP A 52 -6.71 1.97 -7.95
CA ASP A 52 -5.82 1.80 -9.10
C ASP A 52 -5.97 0.43 -9.79
N GLY A 53 -6.82 -0.45 -9.25
CA GLY A 53 -7.06 -1.80 -9.77
C GLY A 53 -6.05 -2.84 -9.31
N ILE A 54 -5.21 -2.51 -8.34
CA ILE A 54 -4.33 -3.46 -7.66
C ILE A 54 -5.13 -4.16 -6.56
N HIS A 55 -5.03 -5.47 -6.51
CA HIS A 55 -5.68 -6.24 -5.45
C HIS A 55 -4.88 -6.09 -4.16
N ALA A 56 -5.47 -5.45 -3.15
CA ALA A 56 -4.86 -5.22 -1.84
C ALA A 56 -5.86 -5.57 -0.72
N GLU A 57 -5.34 -6.15 0.36
CA GLU A 57 -6.11 -6.56 1.52
C GLU A 57 -5.33 -6.25 2.82
N ILE A 58 -6.06 -6.00 3.90
CA ILE A 58 -5.48 -5.82 5.24
C ILE A 58 -5.82 -7.02 6.11
N GLU A 59 -4.80 -7.65 6.66
CA GLU A 59 -4.95 -8.69 7.69
C GLU A 59 -4.57 -8.13 9.07
N GLU A 60 -5.46 -8.30 10.04
CA GLU A 60 -5.18 -8.10 11.45
C GLU A 60 -4.76 -9.45 12.06
N GLU A 61 -3.57 -9.53 12.66
CA GLU A 61 -3.21 -10.68 13.48
C GLU A 61 -4.00 -10.60 14.79
N ASP A 62 -4.82 -11.62 15.08
CA ASP A 62 -5.62 -11.80 16.31
C ASP A 62 -4.78 -11.77 17.61
#